data_AF-A0A7J4IDI6-F1
#
_entry.id   AF-A0A7J4IDI6-F1
#
_cell.length_a   1.000
_cell.length_b   1.000
_cell.length_c   1.000
_cell.angle_alpha   90.00
_cell.angle_beta   90.00
_cell.angle_gamma   90.00
#
_symmetry.space_group_name_H-M   'P 1'
#
loop_
_entity.id
_entity.type
_entity.pdbx_description
1 polymer ?
#
loop_
_entity_poly.entity_id
_entity_poly.type
_entity_poly.pdbx_seq_one_letter_code
_entity_poly.pdbx_strand_id
1 'polypeptide(L)'
;MAIDVQDAALGAIVGLAVGDALGAPVEFLKPGSFPPITGYREGGILNLPAGCWTEDTALALCLAESLIACGGTDPVDQLRRYVRYWREGYQAPTGVCLDIGTTTRRSLEAFLRTGMAEAAPIVGLTPGNGSLVRVASVPIFFAGDPGRTFEEAAAMSRTTHAAPESVDACRYFAGLLSGAILGAPISALTSPMYEPVDGFWDSACLCPPIVAVAEGSFLAKESPAIRAGGGAVQCLEAALWAFAHGDSFPEVVLAAVNLGDDADTVGAVAGQLAGACYGLSGIPAEWQEELYRHHDIVRVAVNLMAAGTRAAFGLGPARPERFVPRRRTRGGRRVARGRPGSGGDTHLETFLRFVAALPREGPGDERLTTQLYGLLTDLPERPRAADMGSGSGAAALAIARAGARVTAVDRAPGLLQRLNERAAVERLANRVRTLQISMDAVPEDEGPFDLIWSEGAVYNIGFDAGLRAWRDLLAPGGYVVVSDLSWLVDDPPPEVQTFWRAAYPGMRTIAANAAACGAAGYCWIGSIRLPDAAWDAFYDAQRERCREWRTGGPTPDEAAVIAEVEDEMRIHATYRATYGYVFYLMQWPG
;
A
#
# COMPACT_ATOMS: atom_id res chain seq x y z
N MET A 1 -20.42 -0.52 0.54
CA MET A 1 -19.42 0.14 1.40
C MET A 1 -18.58 1.01 0.50
N ALA A 2 -18.28 2.25 0.90
CA ALA A 2 -17.28 3.04 0.18
C ALA A 2 -15.92 2.36 0.35
N ILE A 3 -15.21 2.13 -0.74
CA ILE A 3 -13.88 1.53 -0.71
C ILE A 3 -12.90 2.60 -0.23
N ASP A 4 -11.95 2.18 0.57
CA ASP A 4 -10.88 3.06 1.04
C ASP A 4 -9.97 3.45 -0.14
N VAL A 5 -9.62 4.73 -0.25
CA VAL A 5 -8.83 5.29 -1.38
C VAL A 5 -7.51 4.54 -1.57
N GLN A 6 -6.90 4.12 -0.47
CA GLN A 6 -5.65 3.37 -0.52
C GLN A 6 -5.89 1.94 -0.99
N ASP A 7 -6.93 1.26 -0.48
CA ASP A 7 -7.30 -0.07 -0.98
C ASP A 7 -7.59 -0.05 -2.49
N ALA A 8 -8.28 0.99 -2.98
CA ALA A 8 -8.52 1.22 -4.41
C ALA A 8 -7.22 1.46 -5.20
N ALA A 9 -6.33 2.34 -4.72
CA ALA A 9 -5.07 2.63 -5.40
C ALA A 9 -4.12 1.42 -5.45
N LEU A 10 -4.03 0.65 -4.36
CA LEU A 10 -3.28 -0.61 -4.33
C LEU A 10 -3.90 -1.63 -5.28
N GLY A 11 -5.23 -1.75 -5.24
CA GLY A 11 -6.00 -2.61 -6.12
C GLY A 11 -5.76 -2.30 -7.59
N ALA A 12 -5.67 -1.03 -7.99
CA ALA A 12 -5.44 -0.64 -9.38
C ALA A 12 -4.07 -1.12 -9.92
N ILE A 13 -2.99 -0.98 -9.14
CA ILE A 13 -1.65 -1.39 -9.57
C ILE A 13 -1.45 -2.90 -9.47
N VAL A 14 -1.97 -3.55 -8.42
CA VAL A 14 -1.91 -5.01 -8.30
C VAL A 14 -2.83 -5.67 -9.34
N GLY A 15 -4.02 -5.12 -9.55
CA GLY A 15 -5.01 -5.61 -10.51
C GLY A 15 -4.53 -5.57 -11.94
N LEU A 16 -3.78 -4.51 -12.31
CA LEU A 16 -3.01 -4.45 -13.55
C LEU A 16 -2.13 -5.69 -13.73
N ALA A 17 -1.28 -5.97 -12.73
CA ALA A 17 -0.31 -7.05 -12.80
C ALA A 17 -0.96 -8.45 -12.78
N VAL A 18 -2.08 -8.59 -12.08
CA VAL A 18 -2.89 -9.82 -12.11
C VAL A 18 -3.49 -10.04 -13.50
N GLY A 19 -4.07 -9.00 -14.10
CA GLY A 19 -4.68 -9.08 -15.43
C GLY A 19 -3.66 -9.41 -16.53
N ASP A 20 -2.51 -8.74 -16.49
CA ASP A 20 -1.33 -9.02 -17.31
C ASP A 20 -0.92 -10.50 -17.19
N ALA A 21 -0.62 -10.97 -15.97
CA ALA A 21 -0.17 -12.34 -15.73
C ALA A 21 -1.21 -13.43 -16.08
N LEU A 22 -2.52 -13.12 -16.00
CA LEU A 22 -3.57 -14.04 -16.43
C LEU A 22 -3.72 -14.10 -17.96
N GLY A 23 -3.48 -12.99 -18.67
CA GLY A 23 -3.62 -12.91 -20.12
C GLY A 23 -2.41 -13.41 -20.89
N ALA A 24 -1.20 -13.27 -20.35
CA ALA A 24 0.05 -13.64 -21.00
C ALA A 24 0.08 -15.06 -21.61
N PRO A 25 -0.50 -16.11 -20.98
CA PRO A 25 -0.48 -17.46 -21.54
C PRO A 25 -1.30 -17.65 -22.83
N VAL A 26 -2.26 -16.75 -23.08
CA VAL A 26 -3.22 -16.84 -24.21
C VAL A 26 -3.11 -15.66 -25.17
N GLU A 27 -2.07 -14.85 -25.02
CA GLU A 27 -1.71 -13.78 -25.93
C GLU A 27 -1.55 -14.31 -27.37
N PHE A 28 -2.10 -13.57 -28.32
CA PHE A 28 -2.24 -13.85 -29.75
C PHE A 28 -3.05 -15.10 -30.12
N LEU A 29 -3.70 -15.76 -29.17
CA LEU A 29 -4.60 -16.88 -29.45
C LEU A 29 -6.01 -16.36 -29.74
N LYS A 30 -6.69 -16.96 -30.71
CA LYS A 30 -8.03 -16.52 -31.09
C LYS A 30 -9.05 -16.83 -29.98
N PRO A 31 -10.07 -15.99 -29.78
CA PRO A 31 -11.16 -16.30 -28.85
C PRO A 31 -11.76 -17.68 -29.13
N GLY A 32 -11.85 -18.51 -28.08
CA GLY A 32 -12.37 -19.88 -28.14
C GLY A 32 -11.40 -20.94 -28.66
N SER A 33 -10.16 -20.60 -29.04
CA SER A 33 -9.16 -21.60 -29.50
C SER A 33 -8.30 -22.19 -28.38
N PHE A 34 -8.51 -21.79 -27.13
CA PHE A 34 -7.75 -22.22 -25.95
C PHE A 34 -8.70 -22.60 -24.81
N PRO A 35 -8.30 -23.49 -23.87
CA PRO A 35 -9.08 -23.75 -22.67
C PRO A 35 -9.25 -22.46 -21.87
N PRO A 36 -10.48 -22.07 -21.46
CA PRO A 36 -10.72 -20.81 -20.77
C PRO A 36 -9.78 -20.59 -19.60
N ILE A 37 -9.21 -19.40 -19.45
CA ILE A 37 -8.42 -19.01 -18.28
C ILE A 37 -9.35 -18.94 -17.07
N THR A 38 -8.91 -19.53 -15.96
CA THR A 38 -9.63 -19.58 -14.68
C THR A 38 -8.72 -19.24 -13.49
N GLY A 39 -7.47 -18.90 -13.76
CA GLY A 39 -6.37 -18.74 -12.80
C GLY A 39 -5.03 -18.78 -13.54
N TYR A 40 -3.93 -18.55 -12.83
CA TYR A 40 -2.61 -18.49 -13.45
C TYR A 40 -2.20 -19.79 -14.13
N ARG A 41 -1.49 -19.66 -15.25
CA ARG A 41 -0.94 -20.78 -16.02
C ARG A 41 0.43 -20.40 -16.54
N GLU A 42 1.31 -21.37 -16.63
CA GLU A 42 2.55 -21.20 -17.39
C GLU A 42 2.28 -21.26 -18.90
N GLY A 43 3.17 -20.67 -19.70
CA GLY A 43 3.12 -20.77 -21.16
C GLY A 43 3.07 -19.43 -21.88
N GLY A 44 2.26 -19.35 -22.94
CA GLY A 44 2.24 -18.21 -23.86
C GLY A 44 3.45 -18.18 -24.81
N ILE A 45 3.49 -17.17 -25.68
CA ILE A 45 4.59 -16.99 -26.66
C ILE A 45 5.94 -16.74 -25.97
N LEU A 46 5.91 -16.15 -24.78
CA LEU A 46 7.07 -15.84 -23.95
C LEU A 46 7.49 -16.99 -23.01
N ASN A 47 6.69 -18.07 -22.95
CA ASN A 47 6.92 -19.24 -22.08
C ASN A 47 7.20 -18.85 -20.61
N LEU A 48 6.32 -18.03 -20.05
CA LEU A 48 6.45 -17.49 -18.69
C LEU A 48 5.95 -18.48 -17.63
N PRO A 49 6.50 -18.47 -16.40
CA PRO A 49 5.92 -19.18 -15.26
C PRO A 49 4.52 -18.64 -14.91
N ALA A 50 3.70 -19.48 -14.26
CA ALA A 50 2.42 -19.04 -13.70
C ALA A 50 2.60 -17.86 -12.74
N GLY A 51 1.71 -16.86 -12.84
CA GLY A 51 1.75 -15.64 -12.01
C GLY A 51 2.79 -14.60 -12.44
N CYS A 52 3.53 -14.86 -13.53
CA CYS A 52 4.50 -13.93 -14.09
C CYS A 52 3.83 -13.02 -15.14
N TRP A 53 4.14 -11.74 -15.08
CA TRP A 53 3.61 -10.65 -15.93
C TRP A 53 4.57 -10.28 -17.08
N THR A 54 4.17 -9.36 -17.97
CA THR A 54 4.90 -8.99 -19.20
C THR A 54 5.48 -7.56 -19.14
N GLU A 55 5.53 -6.87 -20.28
CA GLU A 55 5.97 -5.48 -20.37
C GLU A 55 4.99 -4.50 -19.74
N ASP A 56 3.71 -4.84 -19.69
CA ASP A 56 2.64 -3.98 -19.20
C ASP A 56 2.91 -3.55 -17.76
N THR A 57 3.08 -4.54 -16.89
CA THR A 57 3.47 -4.30 -15.49
C THR A 57 4.84 -3.64 -15.39
N ALA A 58 5.82 -4.05 -16.21
CA ALA A 58 7.17 -3.48 -16.16
C ALA A 58 7.20 -1.98 -16.47
N LEU A 59 6.48 -1.55 -17.52
CA LEU A 59 6.38 -0.17 -17.95
C LEU A 59 5.52 0.66 -16.99
N ALA A 60 4.50 0.07 -16.37
CA ALA A 60 3.73 0.69 -15.31
C ALA A 60 4.60 0.96 -14.06
N LEU A 61 5.38 -0.01 -13.61
CA LEU A 61 6.33 0.17 -12.50
C LEU A 61 7.39 1.23 -12.82
N CYS A 62 7.91 1.25 -14.05
CA CYS A 62 8.84 2.29 -14.49
C CYS A 62 8.21 3.69 -14.44
N LEU A 63 6.94 3.85 -14.81
CA LEU A 63 6.24 5.13 -14.70
C LEU A 63 6.04 5.54 -13.24
N ALA A 64 5.55 4.63 -12.40
CA ALA A 64 5.33 4.88 -10.98
C ALA A 64 6.62 5.36 -10.29
N GLU A 65 7.74 4.69 -10.53
CA GLU A 65 9.03 5.14 -9.98
C GLU A 65 9.50 6.50 -10.50
N SER A 66 9.19 6.84 -11.76
CA SER A 66 9.51 8.16 -12.31
C SER A 66 8.74 9.25 -11.59
N LEU A 67 7.44 9.06 -11.40
CA LEU A 67 6.56 9.96 -10.65
C LEU A 67 7.05 10.13 -9.20
N ILE A 68 7.40 9.03 -8.52
CA ILE A 68 7.94 9.04 -7.16
C ILE A 68 9.25 9.83 -7.09
N ALA A 69 10.22 9.51 -7.96
CA ALA A 69 11.56 10.10 -7.90
C ALA A 69 11.55 11.59 -8.29
N CYS A 70 10.69 11.99 -9.22
CA CYS A 70 10.62 13.36 -9.72
C CYS A 70 9.66 14.23 -8.91
N GLY A 71 8.78 13.63 -8.09
CA GLY A 71 7.72 14.35 -7.39
C GLY A 71 6.68 14.91 -8.37
N GLY A 72 6.45 14.24 -9.50
CA GLY A 72 5.57 14.65 -10.58
C GLY A 72 6.02 14.06 -11.92
N THR A 73 5.39 14.49 -13.01
CA THR A 73 5.71 13.98 -14.35
C THR A 73 7.01 14.58 -14.88
N ASP A 74 7.94 13.70 -15.27
CA ASP A 74 9.15 14.04 -16.04
C ASP A 74 9.24 13.10 -17.26
N PRO A 75 8.86 13.57 -18.45
CA PRO A 75 8.90 12.76 -19.68
C PRO A 75 10.29 12.20 -20.03
N VAL A 76 11.37 12.88 -19.64
CA VAL A 76 12.74 12.46 -19.92
C VAL A 76 13.16 11.36 -18.97
N ASP A 77 12.88 11.50 -17.67
CA ASP A 77 13.14 10.43 -16.68
C ASP A 77 12.31 9.17 -16.99
N GLN A 78 11.03 9.36 -17.33
CA GLN A 78 10.13 8.29 -17.77
C GLN A 78 10.74 7.48 -18.94
N LEU A 79 11.17 8.16 -20.01
CA LEU A 79 11.79 7.50 -21.16
C LEU A 79 13.14 6.85 -20.83
N ARG A 80 13.95 7.45 -19.93
CA ARG A 80 15.20 6.83 -19.47
C ARG A 80 14.93 5.52 -18.76
N ARG A 81 13.90 5.42 -17.93
CA ARG A 81 13.52 4.16 -17.27
C ARG A 81 13.03 3.11 -18.27
N TYR A 82 12.26 3.51 -19.28
CA TYR A 82 11.86 2.60 -20.36
C TYR A 82 13.05 2.14 -21.21
N VAL A 83 14.03 2.99 -21.46
CA VAL A 83 15.30 2.59 -22.10
C VAL A 83 16.02 1.55 -21.23
N ARG A 84 16.04 1.71 -19.91
CA ARG A 84 16.64 0.71 -19.00
C ARG A 84 15.86 -0.59 -19.00
N TYR A 85 14.53 -0.56 -19.02
CA TYR A 85 13.72 -1.77 -19.23
C TYR A 85 14.14 -2.47 -20.52
N TRP A 86 14.16 -1.72 -21.62
CA TRP A 86 14.47 -2.24 -22.95
C TRP A 86 15.89 -2.81 -23.08
N ARG A 87 16.89 -2.12 -22.52
CA ARG A 87 18.31 -2.45 -22.72
C ARG A 87 18.91 -3.32 -21.62
N GLU A 88 18.39 -3.22 -20.40
CA GLU A 88 18.98 -3.81 -19.19
C GLU A 88 18.02 -4.79 -18.48
N GLY A 89 16.76 -4.90 -18.92
CA GLY A 89 15.75 -5.67 -18.19
C GLY A 89 15.33 -5.04 -16.86
N TYR A 90 15.53 -3.72 -16.71
CA TYR A 90 15.13 -3.00 -15.49
C TYR A 90 13.63 -3.11 -15.24
N GLN A 91 13.23 -3.57 -14.05
CA GLN A 91 11.84 -3.92 -13.71
C GLN A 91 11.23 -5.08 -14.50
N ALA A 92 11.98 -5.79 -15.34
CA ALA A 92 11.46 -6.99 -15.97
C ALA A 92 11.37 -8.15 -14.96
N PRO A 93 10.37 -9.03 -15.08
CA PRO A 93 10.18 -10.09 -14.11
C PRO A 93 11.21 -11.22 -14.25
N THR A 94 11.81 -11.36 -15.43
CA THR A 94 12.85 -12.36 -15.73
C THR A 94 14.27 -11.76 -15.74
N GLY A 95 14.40 -10.48 -15.41
CA GLY A 95 15.68 -9.75 -15.48
C GLY A 95 16.16 -9.39 -16.90
N VAL A 96 15.34 -9.64 -17.93
CA VAL A 96 15.58 -9.22 -19.32
C VAL A 96 14.31 -8.62 -19.91
N CYS A 97 14.43 -7.70 -20.85
CA CYS A 97 13.28 -7.12 -21.54
C CYS A 97 12.42 -8.23 -22.18
N LEU A 98 11.11 -8.17 -21.96
CA LEU A 98 10.13 -9.04 -22.58
C LEU A 98 9.33 -8.20 -23.59
N ASP A 99 9.04 -8.80 -24.75
CA ASP A 99 8.08 -8.38 -25.78
C ASP A 99 7.97 -6.92 -26.29
N ILE A 100 8.88 -6.00 -25.94
CA ILE A 100 8.68 -4.55 -26.14
C ILE A 100 7.96 -4.16 -27.43
N GLY A 101 6.75 -3.62 -27.28
CA GLY A 101 5.89 -3.21 -28.39
C GLY A 101 6.60 -2.32 -29.42
N THR A 102 6.28 -2.53 -30.70
CA THR A 102 6.98 -1.87 -31.82
C THR A 102 6.93 -0.33 -31.74
N THR A 103 5.78 0.24 -31.37
CA THR A 103 5.62 1.69 -31.20
C THR A 103 6.49 2.20 -30.06
N THR A 104 6.45 1.55 -28.88
CA THR A 104 7.32 1.86 -27.74
C THR A 104 8.78 1.83 -28.15
N ARG A 105 9.27 0.73 -28.74
CA ARG A 105 10.67 0.59 -29.16
C ARG A 105 11.11 1.70 -30.12
N ARG A 106 10.31 2.01 -31.14
CA ARG A 106 10.63 3.07 -32.13
C ARG A 106 10.69 4.46 -31.48
N SER A 107 9.81 4.73 -30.52
CA SER A 107 9.83 5.98 -29.76
C SER A 107 11.07 6.08 -28.86
N LEU A 108 11.49 4.99 -28.20
CA LEU A 108 12.75 4.94 -27.45
C LEU A 108 13.98 5.14 -28.34
N GLU A 109 14.00 4.54 -29.54
CA GLU A 109 15.06 4.75 -30.52
C GLU A 109 15.14 6.21 -30.99
N ALA A 110 13.99 6.83 -31.24
CA ALA A 110 13.91 8.23 -31.60
C ALA A 110 14.43 9.12 -30.46
N PHE A 111 13.98 8.90 -29.23
CA PHE A 111 14.45 9.61 -28.04
C PHE A 111 15.97 9.49 -27.85
N LEU A 112 16.55 8.29 -27.96
CA LEU A 112 17.99 8.10 -27.83
C LEU A 112 18.80 8.84 -28.91
N ARG A 113 18.21 9.06 -30.08
CA ARG A 113 18.85 9.77 -31.20
C ARG A 113 18.68 11.28 -31.11
N THR A 114 17.53 11.78 -30.65
CA THR A 114 17.17 13.21 -30.73
C THR A 114 17.17 13.92 -29.39
N GLY A 115 17.02 13.19 -28.28
CA GLY A 115 16.78 13.72 -26.94
C GLY A 115 15.37 14.30 -26.73
N MET A 116 14.49 14.24 -27.74
CA MET A 116 13.12 14.77 -27.64
C MET A 116 12.22 13.77 -26.93
N ALA A 117 11.53 14.23 -25.88
CA ALA A 117 10.71 13.37 -25.04
C ALA A 117 9.30 13.11 -25.58
N GLU A 118 8.77 13.97 -26.46
CA GLU A 118 7.52 13.68 -27.14
C GLU A 118 7.78 12.85 -28.39
N ALA A 119 7.05 11.75 -28.53
CA ALA A 119 7.07 10.94 -29.73
C ALA A 119 6.38 11.68 -30.88
N ALA A 120 6.89 11.48 -32.09
CA ALA A 120 6.14 11.84 -33.29
C ALA A 120 5.14 10.71 -33.62
N PRO A 121 3.95 11.02 -34.16
CA PRO A 121 3.07 9.99 -34.71
C PRO A 121 3.81 9.12 -35.74
N ILE A 122 3.77 7.80 -35.56
CA ILE A 122 4.47 6.86 -36.44
C ILE A 122 3.54 6.49 -37.60
N VAL A 123 3.83 7.07 -38.77
CA VAL A 123 3.06 6.80 -40.00
C VAL A 123 3.05 5.30 -40.32
N GLY A 124 1.86 4.76 -40.62
CA GLY A 124 1.67 3.38 -41.05
C GLY A 124 1.56 2.35 -39.93
N LEU A 125 1.51 2.77 -38.66
CA LEU A 125 1.14 1.92 -37.53
C LEU A 125 -0.26 2.29 -37.02
N THR A 126 -1.02 1.29 -36.59
CA THR A 126 -2.27 1.51 -35.84
C THR A 126 -1.96 2.27 -34.54
N PRO A 127 -2.80 3.25 -34.13
CA PRO A 127 -2.72 3.86 -32.80
C PRO A 127 -2.78 2.78 -31.70
N GLY A 128 -1.63 2.47 -31.12
CA GLY A 128 -1.45 1.32 -30.20
C GLY A 128 -1.96 1.57 -28.79
N ASN A 129 -2.25 0.48 -28.08
CA ASN A 129 -2.73 0.42 -26.69
C ASN A 129 -1.61 0.44 -25.63
N GLY A 130 -0.33 0.26 -25.99
CA GLY A 130 0.78 0.12 -25.02
C GLY A 130 1.05 1.31 -24.08
N SER A 131 0.33 2.43 -24.20
CA SER A 131 0.33 3.50 -23.17
C SER A 131 -0.82 3.38 -22.15
N LEU A 132 -1.90 2.66 -22.46
CA LEU A 132 -3.06 2.44 -21.57
C LEU A 132 -2.71 1.57 -20.36
N VAL A 133 -1.83 0.59 -20.56
CA VAL A 133 -1.42 -0.41 -19.56
C VAL A 133 -0.71 0.19 -18.35
N ARG A 134 -0.27 1.44 -18.44
CA ARG A 134 0.47 2.13 -17.37
C ARG A 134 -0.27 3.30 -16.75
N VAL A 135 -1.54 3.52 -17.11
CA VAL A 135 -2.28 4.75 -16.74
C VAL A 135 -2.50 4.88 -15.24
N ALA A 136 -2.79 3.80 -14.51
CA ALA A 136 -3.13 3.82 -13.08
C ALA A 136 -2.14 4.59 -12.21
N SER A 137 -0.86 4.67 -12.59
CA SER A 137 0.11 5.41 -11.79
C SER A 137 -0.18 6.92 -11.70
N VAL A 138 -0.80 7.49 -12.74
CA VAL A 138 -1.10 8.93 -12.82
C VAL A 138 -2.20 9.34 -11.83
N PRO A 139 -3.44 8.79 -11.89
CA PRO A 139 -4.50 9.18 -10.95
C PRO A 139 -4.17 8.84 -9.49
N ILE A 140 -3.35 7.83 -9.22
CA ILE A 140 -2.88 7.52 -7.86
C ILE A 140 -1.97 8.65 -7.34
N PHE A 141 -1.00 9.09 -8.14
CA PHE A 141 -0.10 10.17 -7.75
C PHE A 141 -0.85 11.51 -7.62
N PHE A 142 -1.76 11.79 -8.55
CA PHE A 142 -2.53 13.05 -8.56
C PHE A 142 -3.88 12.95 -7.83
N ALA A 143 -4.07 11.98 -6.93
CA ALA A 143 -5.32 11.81 -6.19
C ALA A 143 -5.73 13.05 -5.38
N GLY A 144 -4.74 13.86 -4.92
CA GLY A 144 -4.96 15.14 -4.24
C GLY A 144 -5.28 16.32 -5.18
N ASP A 145 -5.14 16.15 -6.49
CA ASP A 145 -5.48 17.13 -7.53
C ASP A 145 -6.01 16.42 -8.79
N PRO A 146 -7.24 15.87 -8.74
CA PRO A 146 -7.81 15.07 -9.84
C PRO A 146 -7.90 15.83 -11.17
N GLY A 147 -7.97 17.16 -11.09
CA GLY A 147 -7.98 18.07 -12.24
C GLY A 147 -6.67 18.13 -13.01
N ARG A 148 -5.60 17.45 -12.57
CA ARG A 148 -4.36 17.31 -13.34
C ARG A 148 -4.23 15.95 -14.04
N THR A 149 -4.90 14.93 -13.52
CA THR A 149 -4.77 13.53 -13.94
C THR A 149 -4.81 13.34 -15.46
N PHE A 150 -5.72 14.02 -16.16
CA PHE A 150 -5.94 13.82 -17.59
C PHE A 150 -4.80 14.39 -18.46
N GLU A 151 -4.31 15.61 -18.20
CA GLU A 151 -3.19 16.16 -18.99
C GLU A 151 -1.90 15.44 -18.68
N GLU A 152 -1.73 14.97 -17.44
CA GLU A 152 -0.58 14.17 -17.05
C GLU A 152 -0.62 12.79 -17.71
N ALA A 153 -1.81 12.16 -17.83
CA ALA A 153 -1.99 10.94 -18.61
C ALA A 153 -1.75 11.16 -20.11
N ALA A 154 -2.16 12.30 -20.65
CA ALA A 154 -1.90 12.68 -22.03
C ALA A 154 -0.40 12.88 -22.29
N ALA A 155 0.30 13.59 -21.41
CA ALA A 155 1.74 13.81 -21.48
C ALA A 155 2.52 12.49 -21.39
N MET A 156 2.14 11.63 -20.44
CA MET A 156 2.70 10.29 -20.28
C MET A 156 2.49 9.41 -21.51
N SER A 157 1.32 9.47 -22.14
CA SER A 157 1.02 8.76 -23.39
C SER A 157 1.90 9.27 -24.55
N ARG A 158 1.96 10.59 -24.75
CA ARG A 158 2.73 11.25 -25.83
C ARG A 158 4.22 10.90 -25.85
N THR A 159 4.80 10.42 -24.75
CA THR A 159 6.21 9.98 -24.73
C THR A 159 6.49 8.79 -25.64
N THR A 160 5.52 7.89 -25.84
CA THR A 160 5.68 6.73 -26.72
C THR A 160 4.58 6.59 -27.76
N HIS A 161 3.35 7.03 -27.44
CA HIS A 161 2.16 6.94 -28.27
C HIS A 161 1.50 8.32 -28.42
N ALA A 162 1.87 9.06 -29.48
CA ALA A 162 1.36 10.41 -29.72
C ALA A 162 0.13 10.49 -30.64
N ALA A 163 -0.40 9.35 -31.08
CA ALA A 163 -1.62 9.32 -31.89
C ALA A 163 -2.83 9.80 -31.04
N PRO A 164 -3.73 10.65 -31.58
CA PRO A 164 -4.87 11.18 -30.83
C PRO A 164 -5.70 10.11 -30.13
N GLU A 165 -5.94 8.98 -30.79
CA GLU A 165 -6.70 7.86 -30.24
C GLU A 165 -6.01 7.23 -29.02
N SER A 166 -4.69 7.06 -29.04
CA SER A 166 -3.92 6.53 -27.89
C SER A 166 -3.86 7.54 -26.74
N VAL A 167 -3.73 8.82 -27.05
CA VAL A 167 -3.67 9.90 -26.06
C VAL A 167 -5.03 10.07 -25.37
N ASP A 168 -6.11 10.20 -26.14
CA ASP A 168 -7.45 10.42 -25.60
C ASP A 168 -8.02 9.16 -24.92
N ALA A 169 -7.63 7.96 -25.36
CA ALA A 169 -7.92 6.74 -24.61
C ALA A 169 -7.32 6.80 -23.20
N CYS A 170 -6.06 7.23 -23.06
CA CYS A 170 -5.41 7.39 -21.76
C CYS A 170 -6.06 8.50 -20.92
N ARG A 171 -6.49 9.61 -21.53
CA ARG A 171 -7.19 10.71 -20.83
C ARG A 171 -8.52 10.24 -20.25
N TYR A 172 -9.36 9.60 -21.08
CA TYR A 172 -10.65 9.09 -20.64
C TYR A 172 -10.48 8.01 -19.55
N PHE A 173 -9.56 7.07 -19.77
CA PHE A 173 -9.30 6.00 -18.82
C PHE A 173 -8.73 6.51 -17.49
N ALA A 174 -7.86 7.52 -17.51
CA ALA A 174 -7.36 8.16 -16.29
C ALA A 174 -8.48 8.86 -15.51
N GLY A 175 -9.47 9.45 -16.20
CA GLY A 175 -10.67 9.99 -15.58
C GLY A 175 -11.50 8.92 -14.86
N LEU A 176 -11.75 7.78 -15.52
CA LEU A 176 -12.44 6.64 -14.91
C LEU A 176 -11.70 6.12 -13.66
N LEU A 177 -10.39 5.94 -13.76
CA LEU A 177 -9.57 5.49 -12.62
C LEU A 177 -9.55 6.52 -11.49
N SER A 178 -9.47 7.82 -11.79
CA SER A 178 -9.57 8.87 -10.79
C SER A 178 -10.91 8.82 -10.06
N GLY A 179 -12.01 8.64 -10.79
CA GLY A 179 -13.34 8.44 -10.22
C GLY A 179 -13.40 7.23 -9.31
N ALA A 180 -12.94 6.08 -9.79
CA ALA A 180 -12.92 4.82 -9.05
C ALA A 180 -12.10 4.92 -7.75
N ILE A 181 -10.89 5.48 -7.81
CA ILE A 181 -10.01 5.68 -6.64
C ILE A 181 -10.66 6.61 -5.60
N LEU A 182 -11.42 7.61 -6.05
CA LEU A 182 -12.14 8.53 -5.17
C LEU A 182 -13.53 8.01 -4.75
N GLY A 183 -13.86 6.76 -5.07
CA GLY A 183 -15.07 6.08 -4.59
C GLY A 183 -16.33 6.35 -5.40
N ALA A 184 -16.22 6.77 -6.66
CA ALA A 184 -17.37 6.87 -7.56
C ALA A 184 -18.03 5.48 -7.74
N PRO A 185 -19.37 5.39 -7.72
CA PRO A 185 -20.04 4.11 -7.90
C PRO A 185 -19.85 3.59 -9.33
N ILE A 186 -19.82 2.26 -9.50
CA ILE A 186 -19.70 1.60 -10.82
C ILE A 186 -20.76 2.10 -11.80
N SER A 187 -21.98 2.39 -11.35
CA SER A 187 -23.05 2.94 -12.18
C SER A 187 -22.76 4.34 -12.75
N ALA A 188 -21.93 5.13 -12.08
CA ALA A 188 -21.45 6.40 -12.62
C ALA A 188 -20.32 6.16 -13.62
N LEU A 189 -19.36 5.27 -13.31
CA LEU A 189 -18.22 4.95 -14.18
C LEU A 189 -18.63 4.32 -15.51
N THR A 190 -19.77 3.65 -15.56
CA THR A 190 -20.36 3.09 -16.80
C THR A 190 -21.37 4.01 -17.48
N SER A 191 -21.60 5.22 -16.94
CA SER A 191 -22.52 6.18 -17.55
C SER A 191 -21.90 6.84 -18.79
N PRO A 192 -22.73 7.27 -19.77
CA PRO A 192 -22.24 7.94 -20.97
C PRO A 192 -21.45 9.20 -20.62
N MET A 193 -20.25 9.33 -21.20
CA MET A 193 -19.36 10.48 -21.05
C MET A 193 -19.04 10.79 -19.58
N TYR A 194 -18.72 9.76 -18.78
CA TYR A 194 -18.33 9.96 -17.38
C TYR A 194 -17.28 11.07 -17.24
N GLU A 195 -17.52 11.99 -16.30
CA GLU A 195 -16.62 13.08 -15.97
C GLU A 195 -16.16 12.93 -14.52
N PRO A 196 -14.83 12.95 -14.25
CA PRO A 196 -14.33 12.94 -12.88
C PRO A 196 -14.51 14.30 -12.17
N VAL A 197 -14.70 15.37 -12.96
CA VAL A 197 -14.93 16.75 -12.51
C VAL A 197 -15.97 17.36 -13.45
N ASP A 198 -16.94 18.11 -12.91
CA ASP A 198 -18.03 18.67 -13.71
C ASP A 198 -17.54 19.59 -14.84
N GLY A 199 -18.07 19.41 -16.05
CA GLY A 199 -17.79 20.25 -17.21
C GLY A 199 -16.40 20.00 -17.80
N PHE A 200 -15.83 18.82 -17.53
CA PHE A 200 -14.45 18.53 -17.88
C PHE A 200 -14.26 18.44 -19.40
N TRP A 201 -15.12 17.67 -20.09
CA TRP A 201 -15.00 17.46 -21.53
C TRP A 201 -15.36 18.69 -22.37
N ASP A 202 -15.99 19.72 -21.79
CA ASP A 202 -16.31 20.99 -22.46
C ASP A 202 -15.05 21.73 -22.95
N SER A 203 -13.94 21.58 -22.22
CA SER A 203 -12.67 22.27 -22.50
C SER A 203 -11.61 21.37 -23.14
N ALA A 204 -11.88 20.06 -23.24
CA ALA A 204 -10.90 19.01 -23.46
C ALA A 204 -11.44 17.91 -24.39
N CYS A 205 -11.93 18.27 -25.57
CA CYS A 205 -12.60 17.34 -26.48
C CYS A 205 -11.79 16.06 -26.76
N LEU A 206 -12.46 14.90 -26.67
CA LEU A 206 -11.94 13.60 -27.06
C LEU A 206 -12.08 13.40 -28.58
N CYS A 207 -11.18 12.64 -29.18
CA CYS A 207 -11.28 12.27 -30.59
C CYS A 207 -12.53 11.37 -30.84
N PRO A 208 -13.15 11.42 -32.03
CA PRO A 208 -14.44 10.76 -32.26
C PRO A 208 -14.49 9.26 -31.95
N PRO A 209 -13.46 8.44 -32.24
CA PRO A 209 -13.47 7.03 -31.84
C PRO A 209 -13.54 6.81 -30.33
N ILE A 210 -12.91 7.69 -29.53
CA ILE A 210 -12.94 7.60 -28.07
C ILE A 210 -14.25 8.15 -27.51
N VAL A 211 -14.84 9.19 -28.15
CA VAL A 211 -16.21 9.64 -27.82
C VAL A 211 -17.20 8.48 -27.96
N ALA A 212 -17.14 7.69 -29.04
CA ALA A 212 -18.04 6.55 -29.21
C ALA A 212 -17.92 5.51 -28.08
N VAL A 213 -16.69 5.26 -27.59
CA VAL A 213 -16.45 4.40 -26.43
C VAL A 213 -17.01 5.02 -25.16
N ALA A 214 -16.72 6.30 -24.92
CA ALA A 214 -17.20 7.04 -23.75
C ALA A 214 -18.74 7.17 -23.71
N GLU A 215 -19.40 7.26 -24.86
CA GLU A 215 -20.88 7.25 -24.98
C GLU A 215 -21.51 5.87 -24.73
N GLY A 216 -20.70 4.82 -24.55
CA GLY A 216 -21.19 3.50 -24.14
C GLY A 216 -21.24 2.46 -25.26
N SER A 217 -20.43 2.56 -26.32
CA SER A 217 -20.40 1.53 -27.37
C SER A 217 -20.11 0.11 -26.85
N PHE A 218 -19.39 0.00 -25.73
CA PHE A 218 -19.11 -1.25 -25.02
C PHE A 218 -20.33 -1.89 -24.36
N LEU A 219 -21.41 -1.13 -24.08
CA LEU A 219 -22.66 -1.66 -23.53
C LEU A 219 -23.57 -2.27 -24.61
N ALA A 220 -23.37 -1.89 -25.88
CA ALA A 220 -24.24 -2.28 -26.99
C ALA A 220 -23.68 -3.45 -27.81
N LYS A 221 -22.45 -3.89 -27.52
CA LYS A 221 -21.74 -4.92 -28.28
C LYS A 221 -21.54 -6.17 -27.43
N GLU A 222 -21.53 -7.31 -28.11
CA GLU A 222 -21.24 -8.63 -27.53
C GLU A 222 -20.08 -9.28 -28.30
N SER A 223 -19.45 -10.31 -27.73
CA SER A 223 -18.51 -11.16 -28.48
C SER A 223 -19.23 -11.86 -29.65
N PRO A 224 -18.67 -11.89 -30.89
CA PRO A 224 -17.31 -11.52 -31.29
C PRO A 224 -17.17 -10.10 -31.88
N ALA A 225 -18.15 -9.21 -31.67
CA ALA A 225 -18.08 -7.81 -32.11
C ALA A 225 -17.12 -6.99 -31.23
N ILE A 226 -17.04 -7.31 -29.94
CA ILE A 226 -15.94 -6.87 -29.05
C ILE A 226 -14.65 -7.59 -29.45
N ARG A 227 -13.56 -6.85 -29.57
CA ARG A 227 -12.24 -7.38 -29.97
C ARG A 227 -11.14 -6.83 -29.07
N ALA A 228 -10.34 -7.73 -28.51
CA ALA A 228 -9.14 -7.41 -27.76
C ALA A 228 -7.95 -7.18 -28.72
N GLY A 229 -8.04 -6.19 -29.61
CA GLY A 229 -6.96 -5.91 -30.57
C GLY A 229 -5.90 -4.94 -30.03
N GLY A 230 -4.71 -4.93 -30.65
CA GLY A 230 -3.60 -4.02 -30.30
C GLY A 230 -3.81 -2.52 -30.56
N GLY A 231 -5.04 -2.10 -30.89
CA GLY A 231 -5.41 -0.69 -31.06
C GLY A 231 -5.99 -0.11 -29.78
N ALA A 232 -5.64 1.13 -29.44
CA ALA A 232 -6.09 1.80 -28.20
C ALA A 232 -7.62 1.81 -28.03
N VAL A 233 -8.35 2.10 -29.11
CA VAL A 233 -9.83 2.16 -29.10
C VAL A 233 -10.44 0.79 -28.79
N GLN A 234 -9.92 -0.26 -29.42
CA GLN A 234 -10.41 -1.63 -29.27
C GLN A 234 -10.11 -2.18 -27.87
N CYS A 235 -8.89 -1.96 -27.39
CA CYS A 235 -8.47 -2.35 -26.05
C CYS A 235 -9.33 -1.68 -24.97
N LEU A 236 -9.53 -0.36 -25.06
CA LEU A 236 -10.37 0.37 -24.11
C LEU A 236 -11.83 -0.11 -24.15
N GLU A 237 -12.41 -0.28 -25.34
CA GLU A 237 -13.77 -0.81 -25.50
C GLU A 237 -13.93 -2.21 -24.90
N ALA A 238 -12.96 -3.10 -25.13
CA ALA A 238 -12.97 -4.46 -24.59
C ALA A 238 -12.83 -4.50 -23.06
N ALA A 239 -11.95 -3.68 -22.50
CA ALA A 239 -11.77 -3.58 -21.06
C ALA A 239 -13.03 -3.02 -20.36
N LEU A 240 -13.67 -2.01 -20.95
CA LEU A 240 -14.92 -1.45 -20.42
C LEU A 240 -16.11 -2.40 -20.61
N TRP A 241 -16.14 -3.18 -21.69
CA TRP A 241 -17.12 -4.26 -21.87
C TRP A 241 -16.98 -5.28 -20.75
N ALA A 242 -15.76 -5.78 -20.49
CA ALA A 242 -15.51 -6.76 -19.43
C ALA A 242 -15.89 -6.19 -18.05
N PHE A 243 -15.55 -4.93 -17.79
CA PHE A 243 -15.90 -4.23 -16.56
C PHE A 243 -17.41 -4.06 -16.36
N ALA A 244 -18.17 -3.77 -17.43
CA ALA A 244 -19.61 -3.59 -17.35
C ALA A 244 -20.40 -4.90 -17.18
N HIS A 245 -19.78 -6.06 -17.44
CA HIS A 245 -20.43 -7.38 -17.40
C HIS A 245 -20.02 -8.25 -16.20
N GLY A 246 -19.10 -7.78 -15.36
CA GLY A 246 -18.67 -8.49 -14.14
C GLY A 246 -19.13 -7.78 -12.87
N ASP A 247 -19.50 -8.55 -11.85
CA ASP A 247 -19.90 -8.05 -10.53
C ASP A 247 -18.77 -8.19 -9.48
N SER A 248 -17.63 -8.74 -9.88
CA SER A 248 -16.44 -8.92 -9.04
C SER A 248 -15.15 -8.78 -9.84
N PHE A 249 -14.03 -8.51 -9.14
CA PHE A 249 -12.71 -8.43 -9.77
C PHE A 249 -12.38 -9.68 -10.63
N PRO A 250 -12.57 -10.93 -10.14
CA PRO A 250 -12.31 -12.13 -10.95
C PRO A 250 -13.17 -12.19 -12.21
N GLU A 251 -14.46 -11.88 -12.11
CA GLU A 251 -15.36 -11.94 -13.27
C GLU A 251 -14.93 -10.96 -14.36
N VAL A 252 -14.58 -9.72 -13.98
CA VAL A 252 -14.12 -8.70 -14.92
C VAL A 252 -12.83 -9.12 -15.62
N VAL A 253 -11.80 -9.50 -14.85
CA VAL A 253 -10.48 -9.81 -15.42
C VAL A 253 -10.53 -11.10 -16.24
N LEU A 254 -11.27 -12.12 -15.79
CA LEU A 254 -11.43 -13.35 -16.55
C LEU A 254 -12.24 -13.13 -17.84
N ALA A 255 -13.27 -12.27 -17.83
CA ALA A 255 -13.99 -11.90 -19.04
C ALA A 255 -13.07 -11.20 -20.06
N ALA A 256 -12.19 -10.32 -19.59
CA ALA A 256 -11.20 -9.62 -20.41
C ALA A 256 -10.19 -10.58 -21.07
N VAL A 257 -9.46 -11.39 -20.29
CA VAL A 257 -8.38 -12.25 -20.82
C VAL A 257 -8.92 -13.37 -21.71
N ASN A 258 -10.16 -13.84 -21.49
CA ASN A 258 -10.77 -14.88 -22.31
C ASN A 258 -11.26 -14.39 -23.69
N LEU A 259 -11.16 -13.08 -23.98
CA LEU A 259 -11.33 -12.56 -25.34
C LEU A 259 -10.19 -13.00 -26.27
N GLY A 260 -9.05 -13.47 -25.74
CA GLY A 260 -7.88 -13.81 -26.53
C GLY A 260 -7.29 -12.59 -27.23
N ASP A 261 -6.71 -12.78 -28.42
CA ASP A 261 -6.01 -11.76 -29.19
C ASP A 261 -4.95 -11.05 -28.33
N ASP A 262 -5.06 -9.76 -28.04
CA ASP A 262 -4.17 -9.00 -27.16
C ASP A 262 -4.63 -9.11 -25.68
N ALA A 263 -4.57 -10.34 -25.17
CA ALA A 263 -5.25 -10.75 -23.94
C ALA A 263 -4.60 -10.20 -22.67
N ASP A 264 -3.27 -10.10 -22.61
CA ASP A 264 -2.54 -9.54 -21.48
C ASP A 264 -2.82 -8.03 -21.34
N THR A 265 -2.76 -7.28 -22.45
CA THR A 265 -3.06 -5.85 -22.46
C THR A 265 -4.50 -5.55 -22.03
N VAL A 266 -5.49 -6.25 -22.60
CA VAL A 266 -6.89 -6.04 -22.21
C VAL A 266 -7.14 -6.50 -20.77
N GLY A 267 -6.48 -7.57 -20.34
CA GLY A 267 -6.46 -8.01 -18.94
C GLY A 267 -5.91 -6.94 -18.01
N ALA A 268 -4.76 -6.34 -18.33
CA ALA A 268 -4.10 -5.31 -17.54
C ALA A 268 -4.94 -4.03 -17.46
N VAL A 269 -5.56 -3.59 -18.55
CA VAL A 269 -6.44 -2.41 -18.57
C VAL A 269 -7.74 -2.68 -17.78
N ALA A 270 -8.38 -3.83 -17.96
CA ALA A 270 -9.55 -4.20 -17.16
C ALA A 270 -9.20 -4.34 -15.66
N GLY A 271 -8.05 -4.93 -15.36
CA GLY A 271 -7.53 -5.14 -14.01
C GLY A 271 -7.23 -3.84 -13.27
N GLN A 272 -6.74 -2.79 -13.96
CA GLN A 272 -6.57 -1.46 -13.37
C GLN A 272 -7.90 -0.90 -12.85
N LEU A 273 -8.95 -0.94 -13.68
CA LEU A 273 -10.25 -0.35 -13.33
C LEU A 273 -11.02 -1.20 -12.32
N ALA A 274 -11.06 -2.52 -12.52
CA ALA A 274 -11.64 -3.45 -11.57
C ALA A 274 -10.92 -3.37 -10.21
N GLY A 275 -9.59 -3.34 -10.21
CA GLY A 275 -8.80 -3.19 -9.01
C GLY A 275 -9.08 -1.89 -8.25
N ALA A 276 -9.24 -0.77 -8.98
CA ALA A 276 -9.67 0.50 -8.38
C ALA A 276 -11.09 0.43 -7.79
N CYS A 277 -12.00 -0.32 -8.41
CA CYS A 277 -13.42 -0.39 -8.01
C CYS A 277 -13.75 -1.47 -6.98
N TYR A 278 -12.92 -2.49 -6.82
CA TYR A 278 -13.11 -3.58 -5.85
C TYR A 278 -12.03 -3.59 -4.76
N GLY A 279 -10.98 -2.78 -4.92
CA GLY A 279 -9.85 -2.69 -4.00
C GLY A 279 -8.89 -3.88 -4.08
N LEU A 280 -7.72 -3.75 -3.45
CA LEU A 280 -6.80 -4.89 -3.24
C LEU A 280 -7.50 -6.01 -2.47
N SER A 281 -8.36 -5.64 -1.52
CA SER A 281 -9.18 -6.59 -0.75
C SER A 281 -10.17 -7.40 -1.60
N GLY A 282 -10.55 -6.90 -2.78
CA GLY A 282 -11.42 -7.60 -3.74
C GLY A 282 -10.70 -8.58 -4.67
N ILE A 283 -9.37 -8.57 -4.71
CA ILE A 283 -8.57 -9.50 -5.51
C ILE A 283 -8.44 -10.83 -4.74
N PRO A 284 -8.66 -12.01 -5.37
CA PRO A 284 -8.50 -13.30 -4.69
C PRO A 284 -7.13 -13.44 -4.01
N ALA A 285 -7.13 -13.88 -2.75
CA ALA A 285 -5.90 -14.02 -1.97
C ALA A 285 -4.89 -14.97 -2.66
N GLU A 286 -5.37 -16.06 -3.24
CA GLU A 286 -4.56 -16.98 -4.04
C GLU A 286 -3.84 -16.29 -5.22
N TRP A 287 -4.50 -15.37 -5.90
CA TRP A 287 -3.90 -14.62 -7.01
C TRP A 287 -2.88 -13.59 -6.53
N GLN A 288 -3.07 -13.02 -5.34
CA GLN A 288 -2.09 -12.11 -4.74
C GLN A 288 -0.84 -12.86 -4.27
N GLU A 289 -1.01 -14.04 -3.66
CA GLU A 289 0.08 -14.86 -3.13
C GLU A 289 0.96 -15.46 -4.25
N GLU A 290 0.34 -15.87 -5.35
CA GLU A 290 1.04 -16.46 -6.50
C GLU A 290 1.59 -15.42 -7.49
N LEU A 291 1.18 -14.16 -7.39
CA LEU A 291 1.66 -13.09 -8.27
C LEU A 291 3.15 -12.81 -8.05
N TYR A 292 3.93 -12.94 -9.11
CA TYR A 292 5.37 -12.70 -9.06
C TYR A 292 5.66 -11.26 -8.62
N ARG A 293 6.54 -11.10 -7.60
CA ARG A 293 6.91 -9.80 -7.01
C ARG A 293 5.74 -8.99 -6.44
N HIS A 294 4.64 -9.62 -6.03
CA HIS A 294 3.49 -8.96 -5.39
C HIS A 294 3.88 -7.89 -4.36
N HIS A 295 4.76 -8.23 -3.41
CA HIS A 295 5.20 -7.29 -2.37
C HIS A 295 5.92 -6.04 -2.91
N ASP A 296 6.70 -6.18 -3.98
CA ASP A 296 7.37 -5.03 -4.61
C ASP A 296 6.34 -4.13 -5.30
N ILE A 297 5.34 -4.72 -5.95
CA ILE A 297 4.26 -4.02 -6.65
C ILE A 297 3.43 -3.21 -5.65
N VAL A 298 3.01 -3.83 -4.54
CA VAL A 298 2.32 -3.16 -3.43
C VAL A 298 3.19 -2.03 -2.88
N ARG A 299 4.49 -2.25 -2.67
CA ARG A 299 5.40 -1.21 -2.21
C ARG A 299 5.45 -0.01 -3.16
N VAL A 300 5.54 -0.25 -4.47
CA VAL A 300 5.54 0.84 -5.45
C VAL A 300 4.23 1.63 -5.38
N ALA A 301 3.08 0.96 -5.28
CA ALA A 301 1.80 1.62 -5.16
C ALA A 301 1.66 2.46 -3.86
N VAL A 302 2.13 1.94 -2.71
CA VAL A 302 2.19 2.70 -1.44
C VAL A 302 3.06 3.95 -1.57
N ASN A 303 4.26 3.81 -2.13
CA ASN A 303 5.17 4.94 -2.30
C ASN A 303 4.66 5.96 -3.30
N LEU A 304 3.92 5.51 -4.31
CA LEU A 304 3.31 6.38 -5.30
C LEU A 304 2.25 7.28 -4.68
N MET A 305 1.37 6.73 -3.85
CA MET A 305 0.41 7.50 -3.06
C MET A 305 1.11 8.50 -2.12
N ALA A 306 2.14 8.04 -1.41
CA ALA A 306 2.92 8.89 -0.52
C ALA A 306 3.52 10.09 -1.26
N ALA A 307 4.17 9.84 -2.39
CA ALA A 307 4.79 10.87 -3.21
C ALA A 307 3.76 11.85 -3.78
N GLY A 308 2.60 11.34 -4.21
CA GLY A 308 1.47 12.15 -4.65
C GLY A 308 0.95 13.09 -3.57
N THR A 309 0.71 12.57 -2.37
CA THR A 309 0.28 13.35 -1.20
C THR A 309 1.32 14.43 -0.86
N ARG A 310 2.61 14.10 -0.85
CA ARG A 310 3.69 15.08 -0.63
C ARG A 310 3.65 16.21 -1.67
N ALA A 311 3.52 15.86 -2.95
CA ALA A 311 3.47 16.83 -4.03
C ALA A 311 2.25 17.75 -3.90
N ALA A 312 1.09 17.23 -3.50
CA ALA A 312 -0.12 18.03 -3.24
C ALA A 312 0.08 19.05 -2.10
N PHE A 313 0.93 18.73 -1.11
CA PHE A 313 1.33 19.67 -0.05
C PHE A 313 2.46 20.63 -0.45
N GLY A 314 2.90 20.62 -1.72
CA GLY A 314 4.02 21.45 -2.20
C GLY A 314 5.38 21.03 -1.66
N LEU A 315 5.47 19.80 -1.13
CA LEU A 315 6.71 19.24 -0.62
C LEU A 315 7.43 18.58 -1.79
N GLY A 316 8.65 19.05 -2.09
CA GLY A 316 9.47 18.46 -3.16
C GLY A 316 9.71 16.95 -2.97
N PRO A 317 10.24 16.27 -4.00
CA PRO A 317 10.53 14.84 -3.92
C PRO A 317 11.37 14.52 -2.69
N ALA A 318 11.15 13.33 -2.12
CA ALA A 318 11.92 12.87 -0.96
C ALA A 318 13.42 13.01 -1.27
N ARG A 319 14.16 13.65 -0.36
CA ARG A 319 15.56 14.01 -0.64
C ARG A 319 16.44 12.76 -0.56
N PRO A 320 17.23 12.43 -1.60
CA PRO A 320 18.39 11.58 -1.42
C PRO A 320 19.45 12.38 -0.63
N GLU A 321 19.93 11.82 0.47
CA GLU A 321 20.72 12.48 1.52
C GLU A 321 21.84 13.43 1.03
N ARG A 322 21.99 14.59 1.70
CA ARG A 322 23.28 15.26 1.89
C ARG A 322 23.48 15.58 3.36
N PHE A 323 24.32 14.79 4.00
CA PHE A 323 24.74 14.93 5.39
C PHE A 323 25.59 16.19 5.63
N VAL A 324 25.24 17.01 6.63
CA VAL A 324 26.13 18.04 7.21
C VAL A 324 26.17 17.86 8.73
N PRO A 325 27.30 17.44 9.32
CA PRO A 325 27.39 17.24 10.77
C PRO A 325 27.58 18.58 11.50
N ARG A 326 26.68 18.93 12.42
CA ARG A 326 26.90 20.00 13.41
C ARG A 326 27.54 19.43 14.69
N ARG A 327 28.58 20.13 15.17
CA ARG A 327 29.38 19.80 16.36
C ARG A 327 28.55 19.91 17.65
N ARG A 328 28.61 18.86 18.49
CA ARG A 328 28.10 18.84 19.87
C ARG A 328 29.02 19.62 20.82
N THR A 329 28.46 20.53 21.63
CA THR A 329 29.07 21.05 22.86
C THR A 329 28.53 20.27 24.07
N ARG A 330 29.45 19.74 24.89
CA ARG A 330 29.13 19.00 26.13
C ARG A 330 28.80 19.97 27.27
N GLY A 331 27.66 19.77 27.93
CA GLY A 331 27.36 20.34 29.25
C GLY A 331 26.54 19.33 30.06
N GLY A 332 27.17 18.67 31.04
CA GLY A 332 26.51 17.68 31.88
C GLY A 332 25.90 18.29 33.14
N ARG A 333 24.71 17.81 33.54
CA ARG A 333 24.20 17.92 34.91
C ARG A 333 23.52 16.61 35.32
N ARG A 334 23.91 16.10 36.49
CA ARG A 334 23.30 14.95 37.19
C ARG A 334 21.98 15.37 37.84
N VAL A 335 20.96 14.52 37.76
CA VAL A 335 19.74 14.61 38.59
C VAL A 335 19.58 13.34 39.42
N ALA A 336 19.14 13.54 40.66
CA ALA A 336 19.11 12.58 41.75
C ALA A 336 17.96 11.57 41.66
N ARG A 337 18.21 10.35 42.18
CA ARG A 337 17.25 9.24 42.28
C ARG A 337 16.24 9.50 43.41
N GLY A 338 14.96 9.58 43.07
CA GLY A 338 13.85 9.40 44.01
C GLY A 338 13.47 7.92 44.13
N ARG A 339 13.20 7.45 45.36
CA ARG A 339 12.70 6.09 45.65
C ARG A 339 11.21 5.98 45.31
N PRO A 340 10.69 4.83 44.82
CA PRO A 340 9.26 4.60 44.72
C PRO A 340 8.67 4.22 46.08
N GLY A 341 7.54 4.84 46.42
CA GLY A 341 6.67 4.43 47.53
C GLY A 341 5.87 3.19 47.16
N SER A 342 5.65 2.33 48.15
CA SER A 342 4.92 1.07 48.10
C SER A 342 3.41 1.26 48.27
N GLY A 343 2.62 0.71 47.34
CA GLY A 343 1.17 0.57 47.44
C GLY A 343 0.52 0.46 46.06
N GLY A 344 0.47 -0.75 45.48
CA GLY A 344 -0.12 -1.04 44.17
C GLY A 344 -1.14 -2.17 44.25
N ASP A 345 -2.20 -2.05 43.45
CA ASP A 345 -3.40 -2.89 43.32
C ASP A 345 -3.06 -4.37 42.98
N THR A 346 -3.54 -5.33 43.77
CA THR A 346 -3.24 -6.77 43.60
C THR A 346 -3.74 -7.34 42.26
N HIS A 347 -4.80 -6.76 41.68
CA HIS A 347 -5.33 -7.16 40.37
C HIS A 347 -4.38 -6.82 39.22
N LEU A 348 -3.84 -5.59 39.17
CA LEU A 348 -2.92 -5.14 38.13
C LEU A 348 -1.61 -5.94 38.16
N GLU A 349 -1.07 -6.23 39.34
CA GLU A 349 0.11 -7.10 39.50
C GLU A 349 -0.17 -8.51 38.97
N THR A 350 -1.36 -9.04 39.22
CA THR A 350 -1.80 -10.35 38.72
C THR A 350 -1.95 -10.35 37.20
N PHE A 351 -2.55 -9.31 36.60
CA PHE A 351 -2.65 -9.15 35.15
C PHE A 351 -1.28 -9.03 34.48
N LEU A 352 -0.37 -8.21 35.02
CA LEU A 352 0.99 -8.09 34.49
C LEU A 352 1.75 -9.43 34.54
N ARG A 353 1.53 -10.24 35.57
CA ARG A 353 2.10 -11.60 35.66
C ARG A 353 1.48 -12.57 34.64
N PHE A 354 0.22 -12.39 34.28
CA PHE A 354 -0.43 -13.13 33.20
C PHE A 354 0.24 -12.81 31.86
N VAL A 355 0.26 -11.52 31.49
CA VAL A 355 0.78 -11.04 30.21
C VAL A 355 2.29 -11.30 30.08
N ALA A 356 3.04 -11.19 31.17
CA ALA A 356 4.47 -11.47 31.19
C ALA A 356 4.79 -12.95 30.87
N ALA A 357 3.86 -13.90 30.88
CA ALA A 357 4.17 -15.26 30.44
C ALA A 357 3.95 -15.47 28.93
N LEU A 358 3.34 -14.51 28.24
CA LEU A 358 2.98 -14.63 26.84
C LEU A 358 4.20 -14.35 25.93
N PRO A 359 4.24 -14.94 24.72
CA PRO A 359 5.28 -14.63 23.72
C PRO A 359 5.28 -13.16 23.26
N ARG A 360 4.11 -12.51 23.30
CA ARG A 360 3.91 -11.09 22.99
C ARG A 360 2.84 -10.51 23.93
N GLU A 361 2.99 -9.22 24.22
CA GLU A 361 2.08 -8.46 25.09
C GLU A 361 0.78 -7.99 24.41
N GLY A 362 0.67 -8.20 23.10
CA GLY A 362 -0.52 -7.87 22.30
C GLY A 362 -0.51 -8.60 20.95
N PRO A 363 -1.62 -8.53 20.18
CA PRO A 363 -1.68 -9.05 18.81
C PRO A 363 -0.60 -8.41 17.94
N GLY A 364 0.09 -9.22 17.14
CA GLY A 364 1.12 -8.73 16.23
C GLY A 364 1.81 -9.84 15.46
N ASP A 365 2.45 -9.48 14.35
CA ASP A 365 3.14 -10.41 13.46
C ASP A 365 4.49 -9.82 13.03
N GLU A 366 5.59 -10.48 13.43
CA GLU A 366 6.95 -10.05 13.06
C GLU A 366 7.19 -10.07 11.54
N ARG A 367 6.47 -10.93 10.80
CA ARG A 367 6.55 -10.96 9.33
C ARG A 367 5.96 -9.69 8.76
N LEU A 368 4.77 -9.30 9.22
CA LEU A 368 4.16 -8.04 8.84
C LEU A 368 5.04 -6.84 9.25
N THR A 369 5.60 -6.82 10.47
CA THR A 369 6.55 -5.78 10.90
C THR A 369 7.70 -5.64 9.90
N THR A 370 8.30 -6.76 9.48
CA THR A 370 9.41 -6.78 8.53
C THR A 370 8.99 -6.33 7.13
N GLN A 371 7.81 -6.76 6.67
CA GLN A 371 7.23 -6.34 5.39
C GLN A 371 7.00 -4.83 5.37
N LEU A 372 6.31 -4.30 6.39
CA LEU A 372 6.01 -2.88 6.54
C LEU A 372 7.29 -2.03 6.62
N TYR A 373 8.31 -2.48 7.37
CA TYR A 373 9.62 -1.84 7.38
C TYR A 373 10.23 -1.79 5.97
N GLY A 374 10.10 -2.86 5.19
CA GLY A 374 10.57 -2.93 3.80
C GLY A 374 9.79 -2.07 2.80
N LEU A 375 8.62 -1.53 3.19
CA LEU A 375 7.86 -0.56 2.39
C LEU A 375 8.44 0.86 2.49
N LEU A 376 9.14 1.16 3.59
CA LEU A 376 9.69 2.49 3.85
C LEU A 376 10.87 2.77 2.91
N THR A 377 10.71 3.79 2.08
CA THR A 377 11.73 4.22 1.12
C THR A 377 12.60 5.33 1.71
N ASP A 378 13.80 5.52 1.18
CA ASP A 378 14.72 6.61 1.54
C ASP A 378 15.23 6.64 2.99
N LEU A 379 15.14 5.52 3.72
CA LEU A 379 15.86 5.36 4.98
C LEU A 379 17.38 5.24 4.72
N PRO A 380 18.24 5.82 5.59
CA PRO A 380 19.68 5.60 5.52
C PRO A 380 20.03 4.11 5.65
N GLU A 381 21.23 3.70 5.23
CA GLU A 381 21.70 2.30 5.32
C GLU A 381 21.59 1.71 6.75
N ARG A 382 21.68 2.57 7.77
CA ARG A 382 21.56 2.20 9.19
C ARG A 382 20.70 3.21 9.94
N PRO A 383 19.37 3.16 9.79
CA PRO A 383 18.49 4.17 10.34
C PRO A 383 18.47 4.13 11.86
N ARG A 384 18.38 5.29 12.48
CA ARG A 384 18.08 5.45 13.91
C ARG A 384 16.58 5.30 14.09
N ALA A 385 16.17 4.18 14.65
CA ALA A 385 14.78 3.92 14.96
C ALA A 385 14.49 4.08 16.46
N ALA A 386 13.27 4.46 16.81
CA ALA A 386 12.72 4.31 18.15
C ALA A 386 11.52 3.36 18.11
N ASP A 387 11.44 2.42 19.04
CA ASP A 387 10.26 1.57 19.24
C ASP A 387 9.55 2.04 20.51
N MET A 388 8.43 2.74 20.34
CA MET A 388 7.67 3.42 21.38
C MET A 388 6.63 2.47 21.98
N GLY A 389 6.77 2.18 23.27
CA GLY A 389 5.99 1.11 23.90
C GLY A 389 6.47 -0.28 23.47
N SER A 390 7.80 -0.45 23.42
CA SER A 390 8.45 -1.62 22.81
C SER A 390 8.10 -2.97 23.45
N GLY A 391 7.55 -2.97 24.68
CA GLY A 391 7.28 -4.19 25.43
C GLY A 391 8.52 -5.07 25.56
N SER A 392 8.37 -6.37 25.29
CA SER A 392 9.48 -7.33 25.27
C SER A 392 10.33 -7.29 24.00
N GLY A 393 10.04 -6.38 23.05
CA GLY A 393 10.90 -6.03 21.93
C GLY A 393 10.68 -6.80 20.63
N ALA A 394 9.48 -7.35 20.38
CA ALA A 394 9.23 -8.06 19.13
C ALA A 394 9.49 -7.17 17.89
N ALA A 395 8.92 -5.95 17.87
CA ALA A 395 9.16 -4.99 16.79
C ALA A 395 10.60 -4.46 16.79
N ALA A 396 11.12 -4.03 17.94
CA ALA A 396 12.51 -3.58 18.08
C ALA A 396 13.53 -4.59 17.52
N LEU A 397 13.37 -5.89 17.80
CA LEU A 397 14.29 -6.93 17.31
C LEU A 397 14.13 -7.15 15.81
N ALA A 398 12.90 -7.24 15.29
CA ALA A 398 12.65 -7.37 13.85
C ALA A 398 13.29 -6.21 13.05
N ILE A 399 13.09 -4.98 13.51
CA ILE A 399 13.65 -3.76 12.87
C ILE A 399 15.18 -3.72 13.00
N ALA A 400 15.74 -4.16 14.13
CA ALA A 400 17.19 -4.28 14.31
C ALA A 400 17.83 -5.34 13.40
N ARG A 401 17.15 -6.47 13.16
CA ARG A 401 17.58 -7.49 12.17
C ARG A 401 17.63 -6.88 10.76
N ALA A 402 16.65 -6.04 10.42
CA ALA A 402 16.56 -5.38 9.12
C ALA A 402 17.60 -4.27 8.89
N GLY A 403 18.42 -3.92 9.89
CA GLY A 403 19.58 -3.02 9.71
C GLY A 403 19.61 -1.80 10.63
N ALA A 404 18.50 -1.50 11.31
CA ALA A 404 18.38 -0.30 12.13
C ALA A 404 19.16 -0.37 13.45
N ARG A 405 19.44 0.82 14.01
CA ARG A 405 19.82 1.01 15.41
C ARG A 405 18.60 1.47 16.18
N VAL A 406 18.11 0.63 17.10
CA VAL A 406 16.82 0.82 17.75
C VAL A 406 17.01 1.33 19.18
N THR A 407 16.30 2.41 19.52
CA THR A 407 16.02 2.80 20.91
C THR A 407 14.66 2.24 21.31
N ALA A 408 14.64 1.20 22.13
CA ALA A 408 13.41 0.60 22.64
C ALA A 408 12.94 1.34 23.90
N VAL A 409 11.77 1.96 23.85
CA VAL A 409 11.23 2.85 24.89
C VAL A 409 10.06 2.15 25.59
N ASP A 410 10.15 1.97 26.90
CA ASP A 410 9.04 1.43 27.69
C ASP A 410 9.12 1.88 29.15
N ARG A 411 7.99 1.91 29.87
CA ARG A 411 7.95 2.24 31.31
C ARG A 411 8.30 1.03 32.18
N ALA A 412 8.04 -0.18 31.68
CA ALA A 412 8.16 -1.42 32.42
C ALA A 412 9.61 -1.96 32.39
N PRO A 413 10.37 -1.88 33.50
CA PRO A 413 11.77 -2.32 33.52
C PRO A 413 11.91 -3.83 33.26
N GLY A 414 10.92 -4.64 33.67
CA GLY A 414 10.92 -6.09 33.44
C GLY A 414 10.82 -6.48 31.96
N LEU A 415 10.03 -5.73 31.17
CA LEU A 415 9.91 -5.95 29.73
C LEU A 415 11.20 -5.57 29.01
N LEU A 416 11.79 -4.42 29.37
CA LEU A 416 13.08 -3.99 28.83
C LEU A 416 14.23 -4.95 29.20
N GLN A 417 14.20 -5.56 30.38
CA GLN A 417 15.18 -6.58 30.75
C GLN A 417 15.11 -7.79 29.81
N ARG A 418 13.89 -8.30 29.56
CA ARG A 418 13.70 -9.43 28.64
C ARG A 418 14.08 -9.10 27.22
N LEU A 419 13.77 -7.89 26.76
CA LEU A 419 14.22 -7.40 25.47
C LEU A 419 15.75 -7.45 25.36
N ASN A 420 16.48 -7.02 26.39
CA ASN A 420 17.94 -7.10 26.43
C ASN A 420 18.45 -8.56 26.40
N GLU A 421 17.79 -9.47 27.12
CA GLU A 421 18.12 -10.90 27.13
C GLU A 421 17.92 -11.52 25.74
N ARG A 422 16.78 -11.24 25.09
CA ARG A 422 16.48 -11.67 23.71
C ARG A 422 17.49 -11.08 22.72
N ALA A 423 17.78 -9.78 22.81
CA ALA A 423 18.77 -9.12 21.97
C ALA A 423 20.17 -9.73 22.12
N ALA A 424 20.54 -10.19 23.33
CA ALA A 424 21.81 -10.88 23.55
C ALA A 424 21.84 -12.26 22.88
N VAL A 425 20.77 -13.05 23.03
CA VAL A 425 20.63 -14.37 22.38
C VAL A 425 20.71 -14.25 20.85
N GLU A 426 20.05 -13.24 20.29
CA GLU A 426 20.03 -12.96 18.85
C GLU A 426 21.27 -12.21 18.32
N ARG A 427 22.23 -11.87 19.20
CA ARG A 427 23.45 -11.10 18.87
C ARG A 427 23.16 -9.70 18.29
N LEU A 428 22.06 -9.08 18.73
CA LEU A 428 21.61 -7.73 18.37
C LEU A 428 21.86 -6.69 19.48
N ALA A 429 22.51 -7.05 20.58
CA ALA A 429 22.78 -6.16 21.71
C ALA A 429 23.59 -4.89 21.35
N ASN A 430 24.34 -4.90 20.23
CA ASN A 430 25.04 -3.72 19.72
C ASN A 430 24.17 -2.80 18.85
N ARG A 431 22.95 -3.24 18.51
CA ARG A 431 21.98 -2.50 17.69
C ARG A 431 20.77 -2.00 18.49
N VAL A 432 20.48 -2.61 19.64
CA VAL A 432 19.31 -2.25 20.46
C VAL A 432 19.78 -1.63 21.78
N ARG A 433 19.23 -0.46 22.10
CA ARG A 433 19.39 0.21 23.40
C ARG A 433 18.02 0.39 24.03
N THR A 434 17.86 0.02 25.30
CA THR A 434 16.62 0.27 26.05
C THR A 434 16.64 1.62 26.76
N LEU A 435 15.50 2.32 26.78
CA LEU A 435 15.28 3.56 27.50
C LEU A 435 14.02 3.44 28.36
N GLN A 436 14.20 3.42 29.69
CA GLN A 436 13.07 3.31 30.62
C GLN A 436 12.40 4.66 30.84
N ILE A 437 11.40 4.98 30.03
CA ILE A 437 10.63 6.22 30.13
C ILE A 437 9.25 6.03 29.48
N SER A 438 8.33 6.95 29.77
CA SER A 438 7.06 7.02 29.04
C SER A 438 7.29 7.48 27.61
N MET A 439 6.60 6.87 26.65
CA MET A 439 6.75 7.17 25.22
C MET A 439 6.26 8.57 24.81
N ASP A 440 5.49 9.26 25.67
CA ASP A 440 5.08 10.67 25.53
C ASP A 440 6.02 11.65 26.24
N ALA A 441 7.10 11.16 26.86
CA ALA A 441 8.05 11.95 27.64
C ALA A 441 9.51 11.75 27.20
N VAL A 442 9.74 11.21 26.00
CA VAL A 442 11.08 11.00 25.45
C VAL A 442 11.76 12.36 25.21
N PRO A 443 12.95 12.62 25.77
CA PRO A 443 13.65 13.89 25.59
C PRO A 443 14.04 14.17 24.13
N GLU A 444 13.99 15.43 23.71
CA GLU A 444 14.36 15.86 22.35
C GLU A 444 15.79 15.44 21.95
N ASP A 445 16.72 15.35 22.89
CA ASP A 445 18.11 14.99 22.64
C ASP A 445 18.33 13.48 22.37
N GLU A 446 17.30 12.66 22.57
CA GLU A 446 17.28 11.27 22.11
C GLU A 446 17.10 11.18 20.58
N GLY A 447 16.43 12.16 19.98
CA GLY A 447 16.28 12.28 18.53
C GLY A 447 17.53 12.86 17.82
N PRO A 448 17.39 13.31 16.56
CA PRO A 448 16.29 12.94 15.67
C PRO A 448 16.36 11.45 15.28
N PHE A 449 15.19 10.81 15.11
CA PHE A 449 15.02 9.45 14.60
C PHE A 449 14.60 9.49 13.12
N ASP A 450 15.13 8.56 12.33
CA ASP A 450 14.71 8.35 10.94
C ASP A 450 13.39 7.57 10.87
N LEU A 451 13.11 6.79 11.92
CA LEU A 451 11.90 5.97 12.07
C LEU A 451 11.43 5.98 13.53
N ILE A 452 10.16 6.24 13.77
CA ILE A 452 9.47 5.93 15.02
C ILE A 452 8.46 4.82 14.74
N TRP A 453 8.54 3.75 15.51
CA TRP A 453 7.68 2.60 15.44
C TRP A 453 6.87 2.47 16.73
N SER A 454 5.62 2.02 16.66
CA SER A 454 4.80 1.75 17.84
C SER A 454 3.76 0.69 17.53
N GLU A 455 3.95 -0.54 18.02
CA GLU A 455 2.99 -1.63 17.82
C GLU A 455 2.11 -1.85 19.04
N GLY A 456 0.79 -1.65 18.89
CA GLY A 456 -0.19 -2.00 19.92
C GLY A 456 0.00 -1.26 21.24
N ALA A 457 0.53 -0.03 21.19
CA ALA A 457 0.91 0.71 22.39
C ALA A 457 0.39 2.15 22.42
N VAL A 458 0.17 2.79 21.28
CA VAL A 458 -0.16 4.24 21.22
C VAL A 458 -1.45 4.58 21.95
N TYR A 459 -2.44 3.67 21.96
CA TYR A 459 -3.72 3.87 22.63
C TYR A 459 -3.56 4.17 24.13
N ASN A 460 -2.46 3.72 24.77
CA ASN A 460 -2.18 3.99 26.18
C ASN A 460 -1.97 5.48 26.49
N ILE A 461 -1.57 6.27 25.50
CA ILE A 461 -1.43 7.73 25.61
C ILE A 461 -2.42 8.47 24.70
N GLY A 462 -3.10 7.74 23.81
CA GLY A 462 -3.99 8.25 22.77
C GLY A 462 -3.25 8.56 21.47
N PHE A 463 -3.83 8.13 20.34
CA PHE A 463 -3.26 8.26 19.00
C PHE A 463 -2.74 9.68 18.70
N ASP A 464 -3.59 10.70 18.86
CA ASP A 464 -3.24 12.09 18.55
C ASP A 464 -2.15 12.65 19.47
N ALA A 465 -2.13 12.21 20.72
CA ALA A 465 -1.12 12.65 21.69
C ALA A 465 0.25 12.04 21.37
N GLY A 466 0.28 10.75 20.97
CA GLY A 466 1.49 10.09 20.48
C GLY A 466 2.07 10.81 19.27
N LEU A 467 1.25 11.06 18.24
CA LEU A 467 1.70 11.80 17.05
C LEU A 467 2.28 13.18 17.41
N ARG A 468 1.62 13.94 18.29
CA ARG A 468 2.16 15.25 18.72
C ARG A 468 3.47 15.13 19.50
N ALA A 469 3.60 14.14 20.39
CA ALA A 469 4.79 13.97 21.22
C ALA A 469 6.01 13.51 20.41
N TRP A 470 5.80 12.75 19.35
CA TRP A 470 6.88 12.16 18.57
C TRP A 470 7.39 13.02 17.42
N ARG A 471 6.60 14.01 17.00
CA ARG A 471 6.92 14.91 15.90
C ARG A 471 8.31 15.55 16.04
N ASP A 472 8.59 16.12 17.21
CA ASP A 472 9.82 16.88 17.44
C ASP A 472 11.04 15.95 17.66
N LEU A 473 10.81 14.63 17.69
CA LEU A 473 11.84 13.59 17.76
C LEU A 473 12.24 13.05 16.38
N LEU A 474 11.55 13.44 15.29
CA LEU A 474 11.81 12.93 13.95
C LEU A 474 12.82 13.79 13.18
N ALA A 475 13.63 13.13 12.36
CA ALA A 475 14.37 13.80 11.31
C ALA A 475 13.39 14.32 10.23
N PRO A 476 13.70 15.42 9.52
CA PRO A 476 12.96 15.80 8.32
C PRO A 476 12.94 14.64 7.31
N GLY A 477 11.75 14.25 6.86
CA GLY A 477 11.55 13.07 6.00
C GLY A 477 11.47 11.73 6.76
N GLY A 478 11.58 11.74 8.10
CA GLY A 478 11.48 10.54 8.93
C GLY A 478 10.06 9.95 8.95
N TYR A 479 9.97 8.66 9.22
CA TYR A 479 8.71 7.92 9.19
C TYR A 479 8.17 7.66 10.60
N VAL A 480 6.84 7.62 10.71
CA VAL A 480 6.14 7.01 11.84
C VAL A 480 5.33 5.83 11.31
N VAL A 481 5.51 4.67 11.93
CA VAL A 481 4.67 3.50 11.71
C VAL A 481 4.07 3.11 13.04
N VAL A 482 2.75 3.25 13.16
CA VAL A 482 2.04 3.03 14.42
C VAL A 482 0.83 2.15 14.19
N SER A 483 0.64 1.11 14.98
CA SER A 483 -0.63 0.38 15.00
C SER A 483 -1.55 0.87 16.11
N ASP A 484 -2.82 1.04 15.76
CA ASP A 484 -3.88 1.44 16.68
C ASP A 484 -5.12 0.56 16.46
N LEU A 485 -5.91 0.36 17.52
CA LEU A 485 -7.16 -0.36 17.40
C LEU A 485 -8.17 0.55 16.70
N SER A 486 -8.83 0.07 15.64
CA SER A 486 -9.69 0.89 14.79
C SER A 486 -10.98 0.18 14.38
N TRP A 487 -12.05 0.95 14.20
CA TRP A 487 -13.30 0.46 13.62
C TRP A 487 -13.10 0.23 12.12
N LEU A 488 -13.46 -0.98 11.67
CA LEU A 488 -13.39 -1.40 10.27
C LEU A 488 -14.69 -1.11 9.51
N VAL A 489 -15.73 -0.68 10.24
CA VAL A 489 -17.05 -0.30 9.73
C VAL A 489 -17.46 1.02 10.36
N ASP A 490 -18.29 1.79 9.66
CA ASP A 490 -18.72 3.11 10.14
C ASP A 490 -19.71 3.03 11.32
N ASP A 491 -20.54 1.98 11.36
CA ASP A 491 -21.54 1.76 12.42
C ASP A 491 -21.36 0.37 13.07
N PRO A 492 -20.41 0.21 14.01
CA PRO A 492 -20.17 -1.06 14.69
C PRO A 492 -21.31 -1.42 15.65
N PRO A 493 -21.57 -2.70 15.95
CA PRO A 493 -22.65 -3.08 16.87
C PRO A 493 -22.54 -2.45 18.28
N PRO A 494 -23.64 -2.08 18.95
CA PRO A 494 -23.61 -1.39 20.25
C PRO A 494 -22.87 -2.12 21.38
N GLU A 495 -22.89 -3.47 21.37
CA GLU A 495 -22.20 -4.27 22.39
C GLU A 495 -20.68 -4.06 22.31
N VAL A 496 -20.09 -4.22 21.13
CA VAL A 496 -18.64 -4.04 20.94
C VAL A 496 -18.21 -2.58 21.11
N GLN A 497 -19.07 -1.63 20.74
CA GLN A 497 -18.85 -0.21 21.07
C GLN A 497 -18.78 0.01 22.58
N THR A 498 -19.71 -0.55 23.34
CA THR A 498 -19.76 -0.39 24.81
C THR A 498 -18.53 -1.01 25.46
N PHE A 499 -18.13 -2.20 25.00
CA PHE A 499 -16.92 -2.88 25.45
C PHE A 499 -15.67 -2.00 25.26
N TRP A 500 -15.40 -1.56 24.02
CA TRP A 500 -14.19 -0.77 23.74
C TRP A 500 -14.24 0.66 24.28
N ARG A 501 -15.42 1.28 24.47
CA ARG A 501 -15.48 2.61 25.10
C ARG A 501 -14.95 2.61 26.54
N ALA A 502 -15.04 1.49 27.24
CA ALA A 502 -14.51 1.37 28.60
C ALA A 502 -12.97 1.29 28.60
N ALA A 503 -12.38 0.58 27.65
CA ALA A 503 -10.94 0.33 27.57
C ALA A 503 -10.18 1.38 26.73
N TYR A 504 -10.76 1.80 25.60
CA TYR A 504 -10.19 2.76 24.66
C TYR A 504 -11.29 3.66 24.04
N PRO A 505 -11.77 4.69 24.76
CA PRO A 505 -12.80 5.61 24.26
C PRO A 505 -12.35 6.43 23.03
N GLY A 506 -11.05 6.51 22.75
CA GLY A 506 -10.47 7.22 21.60
C GLY A 506 -10.47 6.43 20.29
N MET A 507 -11.01 5.20 20.28
CA MET A 507 -11.07 4.36 19.09
C MET A 507 -11.92 4.97 17.98
N ARG A 508 -11.36 5.06 16.76
CA ARG A 508 -11.96 5.69 15.58
C ARG A 508 -11.93 4.77 14.36
N THR A 509 -12.62 5.17 13.29
CA THR A 509 -12.49 4.53 11.98
C THR A 509 -11.11 4.81 11.37
N ILE A 510 -10.72 3.99 10.38
CA ILE A 510 -9.46 4.18 9.63
C ILE A 510 -9.41 5.58 9.00
N ALA A 511 -10.49 5.99 8.34
CA ALA A 511 -10.59 7.32 7.70
C ALA A 511 -10.40 8.47 8.71
N ALA A 512 -10.97 8.36 9.91
CA ALA A 512 -10.82 9.38 10.93
C ALA A 512 -9.39 9.44 11.52
N ASN A 513 -8.72 8.29 11.68
CA ASN A 513 -7.31 8.26 12.07
C ASN A 513 -6.39 8.80 10.96
N ALA A 514 -6.65 8.50 9.68
CA ALA A 514 -5.92 9.07 8.55
C ALA A 514 -6.04 10.60 8.51
N ALA A 515 -7.24 11.14 8.72
CA ALA A 515 -7.47 12.59 8.83
C ALA A 515 -6.72 13.21 10.03
N ALA A 516 -6.68 12.51 11.17
CA ALA A 516 -5.93 12.96 12.35
C ALA A 516 -4.41 13.01 12.11
N CYS A 517 -3.85 12.10 11.30
CA CYS A 517 -2.45 12.15 10.88
C CYS A 517 -2.14 13.46 10.15
N GLY A 518 -2.97 13.82 9.16
CA GLY A 518 -2.87 15.07 8.42
C GLY A 518 -2.99 16.30 9.32
N ALA A 519 -3.96 16.31 10.23
CA ALA A 519 -4.16 17.40 11.20
C ALA A 519 -2.97 17.58 12.16
N ALA A 520 -2.22 16.51 12.44
CA ALA A 520 -0.99 16.55 13.24
C ALA A 520 0.25 17.02 12.44
N GLY A 521 0.10 17.28 11.14
CA GLY A 521 1.16 17.75 10.24
C GLY A 521 1.94 16.63 9.55
N TYR A 522 1.48 15.38 9.64
CA TYR A 522 2.09 14.26 8.95
C TYR A 522 1.51 14.08 7.55
N CYS A 523 2.37 13.66 6.62
CA CYS A 523 1.92 13.12 5.34
C CYS A 523 1.49 11.67 5.55
N TRP A 524 0.18 11.40 5.52
CA TRP A 524 -0.32 10.03 5.56
C TRP A 524 0.11 9.28 4.29
N ILE A 525 0.61 8.05 4.47
CA ILE A 525 1.09 7.19 3.37
C ILE A 525 0.09 6.08 3.12
N GLY A 526 -0.41 5.48 4.19
CA GLY A 526 -1.33 4.37 4.10
C GLY A 526 -1.59 3.72 5.45
N SER A 527 -2.40 2.69 5.41
CA SER A 527 -2.88 1.89 6.49
C SER A 527 -2.97 0.42 6.08
N ILE A 528 -2.59 -0.49 6.98
CA ILE A 528 -2.59 -1.94 6.72
C ILE A 528 -3.18 -2.64 7.94
N ARG A 529 -4.26 -3.39 7.74
CA ARG A 529 -4.91 -4.18 8.80
C ARG A 529 -3.99 -5.33 9.23
N LEU A 530 -3.86 -5.53 10.54
CA LEU A 530 -3.23 -6.71 11.11
C LEU A 530 -4.07 -7.97 10.77
N PRO A 531 -3.49 -9.01 10.15
CA PRO A 531 -4.23 -10.22 9.77
C PRO A 531 -4.87 -10.93 10.96
N ASP A 532 -6.02 -11.57 10.72
CA ASP A 532 -6.74 -12.33 11.75
C ASP A 532 -5.88 -13.45 12.35
N ALA A 533 -5.00 -14.07 11.57
CA ALA A 533 -4.08 -15.09 12.06
C ALA A 533 -3.15 -14.59 13.19
N ALA A 534 -2.82 -13.29 13.22
CA ALA A 534 -2.02 -12.71 14.30
C ALA A 534 -2.82 -12.56 15.59
N TRP A 535 -4.13 -12.29 15.49
CA TRP A 535 -5.05 -12.32 16.63
C TRP A 535 -5.28 -13.74 17.14
N ASP A 536 -5.46 -14.70 16.23
CA ASP A 536 -5.64 -16.10 16.58
C ASP A 536 -4.44 -16.63 17.37
N ALA A 537 -3.22 -16.39 16.88
CA ALA A 537 -1.98 -16.78 17.57
C ALA A 537 -1.86 -16.14 18.97
N PHE A 538 -2.24 -14.87 19.11
CA PHE A 538 -2.23 -14.18 20.40
C PHE A 538 -3.22 -14.79 21.39
N TYR A 539 -4.46 -15.03 20.96
CA TYR A 539 -5.49 -15.61 21.82
C TYR A 539 -5.28 -17.11 22.10
N ASP A 540 -4.64 -17.85 21.20
CA ASP A 540 -4.24 -19.24 21.47
C ASP A 540 -3.25 -19.33 22.63
N ALA A 541 -2.23 -18.46 22.65
CA ALA A 541 -1.28 -18.40 23.75
C ALA A 541 -1.96 -18.03 25.08
N GLN A 542 -2.91 -17.09 25.06
CA GLN A 542 -3.70 -16.75 26.25
C GLN A 542 -4.60 -17.91 26.70
N ARG A 543 -5.23 -18.65 25.77
CA ARG A 543 -6.05 -19.83 26.09
C ARG A 543 -5.22 -20.90 26.81
N GLU A 544 -4.00 -21.18 26.34
CA GLU A 544 -3.09 -22.09 27.04
C GLU A 544 -2.79 -21.58 28.45
N ARG A 545 -2.47 -20.29 28.60
CA ARG A 545 -2.18 -19.70 29.91
C ARG A 545 -3.36 -19.78 30.89
N CYS A 546 -4.58 -19.53 30.42
CA CYS A 546 -5.80 -19.71 31.22
C CYS A 546 -5.97 -21.17 31.68
N ARG A 547 -5.64 -22.15 30.83
CA ARG A 547 -5.68 -23.58 31.21
C ARG A 547 -4.63 -23.91 32.28
N GLU A 548 -3.43 -23.35 32.20
CA GLU A 548 -2.39 -23.55 33.21
C GLU A 548 -2.84 -23.04 34.58
N TRP A 549 -3.34 -21.81 34.64
CA TRP A 549 -3.81 -21.20 35.89
C TRP A 549 -4.99 -21.97 36.51
N ARG A 550 -5.92 -22.44 35.68
CA ARG A 550 -7.02 -23.30 36.14
C ARG A 550 -6.53 -24.61 36.73
N THR A 551 -5.55 -25.24 36.09
CA THR A 551 -4.98 -26.51 36.56
C THR A 551 -4.29 -26.37 37.92
N GLY A 552 -3.72 -25.19 38.20
CA GLY A 552 -3.09 -24.87 39.48
C GLY A 552 -4.05 -24.55 40.64
N GLY A 553 -5.36 -24.40 40.37
CA GLY A 553 -6.34 -23.89 41.32
C GLY A 553 -6.18 -22.38 41.51
N PRO A 554 -6.85 -21.55 40.69
CA PRO A 554 -6.57 -20.12 40.63
C PRO A 554 -7.07 -19.41 41.90
N THR A 555 -6.28 -18.46 42.37
CA THR A 555 -6.70 -17.45 43.35
C THR A 555 -7.88 -16.62 42.80
N PRO A 556 -8.66 -15.91 43.66
CA PRO A 556 -9.74 -15.05 43.19
C PRO A 556 -9.31 -14.01 42.14
N ASP A 557 -8.14 -13.39 42.32
CA ASP A 557 -7.59 -12.41 41.38
C ASP A 557 -7.19 -13.06 40.05
N GLU A 558 -6.59 -14.26 40.08
CA GLU A 558 -6.29 -15.03 38.86
C GLU A 558 -7.56 -15.46 38.12
N ALA A 559 -8.61 -15.84 38.85
CA ALA A 559 -9.90 -16.18 38.28
C ALA A 559 -10.58 -14.97 37.63
N ALA A 560 -10.44 -13.78 38.22
CA ALA A 560 -10.94 -12.53 37.64
C ALA A 560 -10.22 -12.19 36.32
N VAL A 561 -8.88 -12.27 36.29
CA VAL A 561 -8.08 -12.06 35.07
C VAL A 561 -8.46 -13.06 33.97
N ILE A 562 -8.66 -14.33 34.31
CA ILE A 562 -9.12 -15.35 33.35
C ILE A 562 -10.48 -14.95 32.74
N ALA A 563 -11.42 -14.48 33.57
CA ALA A 563 -12.74 -14.09 33.10
C ALA A 563 -12.70 -12.84 32.19
N GLU A 564 -11.87 -11.84 32.52
CA GLU A 564 -11.65 -10.65 31.69
C GLU A 564 -11.09 -11.01 30.32
N VAL A 565 -10.05 -11.85 30.29
CA VAL A 565 -9.40 -12.31 29.06
C VAL A 565 -10.37 -13.13 28.19
N GLU A 566 -11.17 -14.01 28.79
CA GLU A 566 -12.16 -14.80 28.04
C GLU A 566 -13.32 -13.98 27.51
N ASP A 567 -13.75 -12.92 28.22
CA ASP A 567 -14.75 -12.00 27.70
C ASP A 567 -14.22 -11.21 26.49
N GLU A 568 -12.96 -10.75 26.53
CA GLU A 568 -12.32 -10.13 25.36
C GLU A 568 -12.25 -11.10 24.17
N MET A 569 -11.84 -12.35 24.40
CA MET A 569 -11.82 -13.39 23.36
C MET A 569 -13.20 -13.61 22.74
N ARG A 570 -14.26 -13.61 23.56
CA ARG A 570 -15.65 -13.76 23.11
C ARG A 570 -16.08 -12.57 22.26
N ILE A 571 -15.78 -11.36 22.71
CA ILE A 571 -16.05 -10.12 21.95
C ILE A 571 -15.31 -10.17 20.61
N HIS A 572 -14.03 -10.53 20.59
CA HIS A 572 -13.27 -10.67 19.37
C HIS A 572 -13.85 -11.74 18.43
N ALA A 573 -14.11 -12.96 18.91
CA ALA A 573 -14.66 -14.03 18.08
C ALA A 573 -16.00 -13.67 17.44
N THR A 574 -16.83 -12.88 18.15
CA THR A 574 -18.14 -12.44 17.66
C THR A 574 -18.03 -11.26 16.69
N TYR A 575 -17.11 -10.32 16.94
CA TYR A 575 -17.06 -9.02 16.28
C TYR A 575 -15.76 -8.73 15.51
N ARG A 576 -14.89 -9.73 15.24
CA ARG A 576 -13.61 -9.55 14.51
C ARG A 576 -13.72 -8.94 13.10
N ALA A 577 -14.92 -8.88 12.52
CA ALA A 577 -15.16 -8.21 11.26
C ALA A 577 -15.38 -6.69 11.40
N THR A 578 -15.64 -6.19 12.61
CA THR A 578 -16.03 -4.79 12.85
C THR A 578 -14.90 -3.94 13.42
N TYR A 579 -13.86 -4.56 13.97
CA TYR A 579 -12.69 -3.87 14.49
C TYR A 579 -11.41 -4.69 14.36
N GLY A 580 -10.26 -4.03 14.41
CA GLY A 580 -8.96 -4.69 14.45
C GLY A 580 -7.82 -3.70 14.62
N TYR A 581 -6.60 -4.22 14.81
CA TYR A 581 -5.39 -3.40 14.77
C TYR A 581 -5.11 -3.00 13.32
N VAL A 582 -4.87 -1.72 13.10
CA VAL A 582 -4.49 -1.16 11.81
C VAL A 582 -3.18 -0.41 11.99
N PHE A 583 -2.17 -0.76 11.21
CA PHE A 583 -0.94 0.01 11.08
C PHE A 583 -1.22 1.24 10.25
N TYR A 584 -0.70 2.39 10.67
CA TYR A 584 -0.73 3.66 9.96
C TYR A 584 0.71 4.05 9.66
N LEU A 585 1.02 4.18 8.38
CA LEU A 585 2.31 4.62 7.87
C LEU A 585 2.18 6.09 7.51
N MET A 586 3.09 6.90 8.01
CA MET A 586 3.10 8.33 7.74
C MET A 586 4.51 8.89 7.76
N GLN A 587 4.72 10.02 7.11
CA GLN A 587 6.02 10.69 7.02
C GLN A 587 5.94 12.09 7.60
N TRP A 588 6.97 12.48 8.34
CA TRP A 588 7.15 13.84 8.81
C TRP A 588 7.84 14.69 7.73
N PRO A 589 7.18 15.73 7.17
CA PRO A 589 7.74 16.48 6.07
C PRO A 589 8.90 17.40 6.45
N GLY A 590 9.00 17.85 7.71
CA GLY A 590 10.05 18.75 8.20
C GLY A 590 9.53 20.02 8.83
#